data_AF-A0A519ESZ7-F1
#
_entry.id   AF-A0A519ESZ7-F1
#
_cell.length_a   1.000
_cell.length_b   1.000
_cell.length_c   1.000
_cell.angle_alpha   90.00
_cell.angle_beta   90.00
_cell.angle_gamma   90.00
#
_symmetry.space_group_name_H-M   'P 1'
#
loop_
_entity.id
_entity.type
_entity.pdbx_description
1 polymer ?
#
loop_
_entity_poly.entity_id
_entity_poly.type
_entity_poly.pdbx_seq_one_letter_code
_entity_poly.pdbx_strand_id
1 'polypeptide(L)' 'PILDKLEAAAVQAMQLPAVRQKMEAQGFVIPPQGSAHYTKFMASEIERWTRVIRTAGIKPE' A
#
# COMPACT_ATOMS: atom_id res chain seq x y z
N PRO A 1 -8.96 -14.72 -13.54
CA PRO A 1 -8.36 -15.98 -13.06
C PRO A 1 -6.87 -15.86 -12.71
N ILE A 2 -6.02 -15.25 -13.55
CA ILE A 2 -4.59 -15.05 -13.22
C ILE A 2 -4.43 -14.00 -12.12
N LEU A 3 -5.11 -12.85 -12.28
CA LEU A 3 -5.07 -11.76 -11.31
C LEU A 3 -5.56 -12.20 -9.93
N ASP A 4 -6.69 -12.91 -9.88
CA ASP A 4 -7.27 -13.40 -8.61
C ASP A 4 -6.32 -14.38 -7.89
N LYS A 5 -5.63 -15.25 -8.64
CA LYS A 5 -4.63 -16.18 -8.10
C LYS A 5 -3.40 -15.44 -7.58
N LEU A 6 -2.93 -14.43 -8.30
CA LEU A 6 -1.80 -13.60 -7.87
C LEU A 6 -2.15 -12.83 -6.60
N GLU A 7 -3.33 -12.22 -6.56
CA GLU A 7 -3.82 -11.50 -5.39
C GLU A 7 -3.92 -12.42 -4.17
N ALA A 8 -4.55 -13.60 -4.33
CA ALA A 8 -4.65 -14.57 -3.25
C ALA A 8 -3.28 -15.02 -2.75
N ALA A 9 -2.33 -15.32 -3.65
CA ALA A 9 -0.97 -15.72 -3.28
C ALA A 9 -0.21 -14.59 -2.56
N ALA A 10 -0.34 -13.35 -3.00
CA ALA A 10 0.28 -12.19 -2.37
C ALA A 10 -0.28 -11.95 -0.96
N VAL A 11 -1.60 -12.02 -0.80
CA VAL A 11 -2.28 -11.90 0.51
C VAL A 11 -1.79 -12.99 1.46
N GLN A 12 -1.72 -14.24 1.00
CA GLN A 12 -1.24 -15.36 1.82
C GLN A 12 0.22 -15.17 2.23
N ALA A 13 1.09 -14.74 1.31
CA ALA A 13 2.50 -14.51 1.61
C ALA A 13 2.69 -13.44 2.70
N MET A 14 1.93 -12.34 2.65
CA MET A 14 1.98 -11.27 3.66
C MET A 14 1.43 -11.70 5.03
N GLN A 15 0.59 -12.74 5.08
CA GLN A 15 0.06 -13.30 6.32
C GLN A 15 0.97 -14.34 6.98
N LEU A 16 2.01 -14.81 6.28
CA LEU A 16 2.95 -15.75 6.85
C LEU A 16 3.62 -15.15 8.11
N PRO A 17 3.66 -15.87 9.24
CA PRO A 17 4.21 -15.35 10.49
C PRO A 17 5.63 -14.80 10.36
N ALA A 18 6.49 -15.50 9.59
CA ALA A 18 7.86 -15.07 9.35
C ALA A 18 7.95 -13.76 8.56
N VAL A 19 7.03 -13.52 7.61
CA VAL A 19 6.97 -12.27 6.85
C VAL A 19 6.47 -11.15 7.75
N ARG A 20 5.39 -11.42 8.51
CA ARG A 20 4.81 -10.45 9.43
C ARG A 20 5.83 -9.98 10.48
N GLN A 21 6.50 -10.92 11.15
CA GLN A 21 7.51 -10.60 12.15
C GLN A 21 8.65 -9.76 11.58
N LYS A 22 9.13 -10.08 10.37
CA LYS A 22 10.19 -9.29 9.71
C LYS A 22 9.76 -7.88 9.33
N MET A 23 8.51 -7.70 8.91
CA MET A 23 7.95 -6.39 8.57
C MET A 23 7.77 -5.54 9.84
N GLU A 24 7.14 -6.11 10.87
CA GLU A 24 6.93 -5.44 12.16
C GLU A 24 8.25 -5.07 12.84
N ALA A 25 9.27 -5.94 12.78
CA ALA A 25 10.60 -5.65 13.31
C ALA A 25 11.29 -4.46 12.64
N GLN A 26 10.92 -4.12 11.41
CA GLN A 26 11.40 -2.94 10.69
C GLN A 26 10.51 -1.69 10.91
N GLY A 27 9.54 -1.78 11.82
CA GLY A 27 8.58 -0.70 12.09
C GLY A 27 7.45 -0.60 11.06
N PHE A 28 7.29 -1.60 10.20
CA PHE A 28 6.21 -1.61 9.21
C PHE A 28 4.90 -2.09 9.85
N VAL A 29 3.82 -1.35 9.61
CA VAL A 29 2.45 -1.77 9.97
C VAL A 29 1.81 -2.37 8.73
N ILE A 30 1.37 -3.62 8.81
CA ILE A 30 0.73 -4.31 7.68
C ILE A 30 -0.68 -3.77 7.48
N PRO A 31 -0.98 -3.09 6.36
CA PRO A 31 -2.32 -2.58 6.08
C PRO A 31 -3.27 -3.71 5.62
N PRO A 32 -4.57 -3.44 5.48
CA PRO A 32 -5.48 -4.31 4.75
C PRO A 32 -4.92 -4.63 3.36
N GLN A 33 -4.85 -5.92 3.03
CA GLN A 33 -4.30 -6.40 1.77
C GLN A 33 -5.39 -6.48 0.68
N GLY A 34 -4.97 -6.61 -0.58
CA GLY A 34 -5.86 -6.79 -1.71
C GLY A 34 -5.99 -5.56 -2.61
N SER A 35 -6.35 -5.80 -3.87
CA SER A 35 -6.33 -4.78 -4.93
C SER A 35 -7.31 -3.64 -4.66
N ALA A 36 -8.53 -3.94 -4.18
CA ALA A 36 -9.54 -2.94 -3.88
C ALA A 36 -9.09 -1.93 -2.81
N HIS A 37 -8.47 -2.41 -1.73
CA HIS A 37 -7.93 -1.55 -0.68
C HIS A 37 -6.77 -0.69 -1.20
N TYR A 38 -5.87 -1.30 -1.98
CA TYR A 38 -4.74 -0.59 -2.58
C TYR A 38 -5.19 0.51 -3.55
N THR A 39 -6.15 0.21 -4.45
CA THR A 39 -6.69 1.20 -5.41
C THR A 39 -7.33 2.38 -4.69
N LYS A 40 -8.12 2.14 -3.64
CA LYS A 40 -8.73 3.21 -2.85
C LYS A 40 -7.68 4.05 -2.12
N PHE A 41 -6.67 3.41 -1.54
CA PHE A 41 -5.57 4.09 -0.86
C PHE A 41 -4.82 5.00 -1.84
N MET A 42 -4.39 4.48 -2.99
CA MET A 42 -3.70 5.26 -4.03
C MET A 42 -4.49 6.48 -4.48
N ALA A 43 -5.80 6.34 -4.73
CA ALA A 43 -6.65 7.47 -5.08
C ALA A 43 -6.63 8.57 -4.00
N SER A 44 -6.76 8.18 -2.73
CA SER A 44 -6.75 9.12 -1.61
C SER A 44 -5.37 9.78 -1.39
N GLU A 45 -4.28 9.04 -1.60
CA GLU A 45 -2.93 9.55 -1.48
C GLU A 45 -2.61 10.54 -2.60
N ILE A 46 -3.00 10.25 -3.84
CA ILE A 46 -2.87 11.17 -4.97
C ILE A 46 -3.58 12.48 -4.66
N GLU A 47 -4.82 12.42 -4.17
CA GLU A 47 -5.60 13.61 -3.82
C GLU A 47 -4.90 14.42 -2.71
N ARG A 48 -4.52 13.74 -1.62
CA ARG A 48 -3.87 14.37 -0.46
C ARG A 48 -2.57 15.05 -0.86
N TRP A 49 -1.69 14.34 -1.57
CA TRP A 49 -0.38 14.87 -1.92
C TRP A 49 -0.46 15.94 -3.01
N THR A 50 -1.41 15.84 -3.95
CA THR A 50 -1.70 16.93 -4.88
C THR A 50 -2.07 18.21 -4.14
N ARG A 51 -2.92 18.12 -3.10
CA ARG A 51 -3.27 19.27 -2.27
C ARG A 51 -2.05 19.84 -1.56
N VAL A 52 -1.26 18.99 -0.90
CA VAL A 52 -0.04 19.41 -0.19
C VAL A 52 0.93 20.14 -1.11
N ILE A 53 1.23 19.57 -2.29
CA ILE A 53 2.14 20.17 -3.28
C ILE A 53 1.66 21.57 -3.69
N ARG A 54 0.37 21.69 -4.01
CA ARG A 54 -0.23 22.97 -4.43
C ARG A 54 -0.22 24.00 -3.29
N THR A 55 -0.58 23.60 -2.07
CA THR A 55 -0.63 24.49 -0.92
C THR A 55 0.77 24.94 -0.48
N ALA A 56 1.76 24.06 -0.55
CA ALA A 56 3.14 24.37 -0.17
C ALA A 56 3.95 25.05 -1.29
N GLY A 57 3.40 25.17 -2.51
CA GLY A 57 4.09 25.77 -3.64
C GLY A 57 5.30 24.98 -4.12
N ILE A 58 5.33 23.67 -3.88
CA ILE A 58 6.43 22.78 -4.28
C ILE A 58 6.44 22.66 -5.80
N LYS A 59 7.60 22.86 -6.42
CA LYS A 59 7.80 22.76 -7.87
C LYS A 59 8.79 21.64 -8.19
N PRO A 60 8.60 20.91 -9.31
CA PRO A 60 9.65 20.07 -9.86
C PRO A 60 10.90 20.91 -10.17
N GLU A 61 12.08 20.31 -10.05
CA GLU A 61 13.35 20.89 -10.48
C GLU A 61 13.43 21.20 -11.99
#